data_AF-A0A524LDL3-F1
#
_entry.id   AF-A0A524LDL3-F1
#
_cell.length_a   1.000
_cell.length_b   1.000
_cell.length_c   1.000
_cell.angle_alpha   90.00
_cell.angle_beta   90.00
_cell.angle_gamma   90.00
#
_symmetry.space_group_name_H-M   'P 1'
#
loop_
_entity.id
_entity.type
_entity.pdbx_description
1 polymer ?
#
loop_
_entity_poly.entity_id
_entity_poly.type
_entity_poly.pdbx_seq_one_letter_code
_entity_poly.pdbx_strand_id
1 'polypeptide(L)'
;MSDNWDNKKLDTSAGIIVEASLDLLRKAAKKILYEFSEVRYSIDGEEKSSEEELMIGDSVVFEEHITPGPAQVVITKLIRGLWYIISTSEMPQGGYGSGRDAMRAAEAEEKRERMIKEFLMKEAGVKKIEDVCDWKPELRTEAADVLNIINTTSRRYAH
;
A
#
# COMPACT_ATOMS: atom_id res chain seq x y z
N MET A 1 25.63 -27.60 1.67
CA MET A 1 26.09 -26.44 0.89
C MET A 1 25.03 -25.37 1.06
N SER A 2 25.45 -24.19 1.48
CA SER A 2 24.60 -23.10 1.92
C SER A 2 23.96 -22.45 0.72
N ASP A 3 22.66 -22.64 0.53
CA ASP A 3 21.93 -21.88 -0.50
C ASP A 3 21.92 -20.42 -0.07
N ASN A 4 22.54 -19.60 -0.89
CA ASN A 4 22.70 -18.18 -0.75
C ASN A 4 21.36 -17.51 -1.11
N TRP A 5 20.46 -17.42 -0.13
CA TRP A 5 19.15 -16.74 -0.24
C TRP A 5 19.27 -15.20 -0.10
N ASP A 6 20.48 -14.66 -0.11
CA ASP A 6 20.73 -13.23 -0.05
C ASP A 6 20.51 -12.56 -1.42
N ASN A 7 19.73 -11.48 -1.39
CA ASN A 7 19.66 -10.41 -2.39
C ASN A 7 18.75 -10.56 -3.61
N LYS A 8 17.48 -10.95 -3.41
CA LYS A 8 16.43 -10.12 -4.03
C LYS A 8 16.13 -8.99 -3.06
N LYS A 9 16.91 -7.91 -3.17
CA LYS A 9 16.67 -6.67 -2.44
C LYS A 9 15.23 -6.25 -2.75
N LEU A 10 14.36 -6.38 -1.77
CA LEU A 10 12.99 -5.90 -1.84
C LEU A 10 13.06 -4.40 -2.09
N ASP A 11 12.56 -3.94 -3.23
CA ASP A 11 12.40 -2.51 -3.47
C ASP A 11 11.07 -2.09 -2.83
N THR A 12 11.07 -2.13 -1.49
CA THR A 12 9.87 -1.93 -0.65
C THR A 12 10.01 -0.70 0.23
N SER A 13 10.66 0.34 -0.29
CA SER A 13 10.98 1.55 0.46
C SER A 13 9.75 2.32 0.97
N ALA A 14 8.55 1.98 0.53
CA ALA A 14 7.29 2.58 0.99
C ALA A 14 6.22 1.51 1.28
N GLY A 15 5.57 1.65 2.44
CA GLY A 15 4.40 0.88 2.82
C GLY A 15 4.52 0.02 4.08
N ILE A 16 3.35 -0.44 4.52
CA ILE A 16 3.15 -1.16 5.77
C ILE A 16 2.37 -2.46 5.56
N ILE A 17 2.64 -3.42 6.44
CA ILE A 17 1.87 -4.65 6.57
C ILE A 17 1.02 -4.53 7.83
N VAL A 18 -0.28 -4.80 7.68
CA VAL A 18 -1.23 -4.64 8.79
C VAL A 18 -2.18 -5.83 8.87
N GLU A 19 -2.53 -6.22 10.08
CA GLU A 19 -3.60 -7.18 10.34
C GLU A 19 -4.89 -6.43 10.72
N ALA A 20 -5.81 -6.28 9.78
CA ALA A 20 -7.04 -5.50 9.98
C ALA A 20 -8.19 -5.94 9.06
N SER A 21 -9.40 -5.51 9.39
CA SER A 21 -10.54 -5.64 8.47
C SER A 21 -10.52 -4.55 7.40
N LEU A 22 -11.04 -4.86 6.21
CA LEU A 22 -11.14 -3.89 5.11
C LEU A 22 -11.91 -2.62 5.53
N ASP A 23 -12.91 -2.73 6.40
CA ASP A 23 -13.66 -1.57 6.88
C ASP A 23 -12.83 -0.62 7.75
N LEU A 24 -11.87 -1.13 8.53
CA LEU A 24 -10.93 -0.28 9.25
C LEU A 24 -9.97 0.42 8.28
N LEU A 25 -9.55 -0.29 7.24
CA LEU A 25 -8.68 0.24 6.20
C LEU A 25 -9.36 1.35 5.39
N ARG A 26 -10.65 1.18 5.05
CA ARG A 26 -11.49 2.23 4.45
C ARG A 26 -11.58 3.47 5.35
N LYS A 27 -11.73 3.28 6.66
CA LYS A 27 -11.76 4.41 7.61
C LYS A 27 -10.40 5.12 7.69
N ALA A 28 -9.30 4.38 7.59
CA ALA A 28 -7.96 4.96 7.53
C ALA A 28 -7.80 5.82 6.27
N ALA A 29 -8.19 5.32 5.11
CA ALA A 29 -8.17 6.09 3.86
C ALA A 29 -9.01 7.39 3.96
N LYS A 30 -10.22 7.31 4.55
CA LYS A 30 -11.09 8.48 4.79
C LYS A 30 -10.49 9.57 5.67
N LYS A 31 -9.51 9.25 6.51
CA LYS A 31 -8.85 10.23 7.38
C LYS A 31 -7.80 11.06 6.63
N ILE A 32 -7.29 10.54 5.53
CA ILE A 32 -6.15 11.13 4.83
C ILE A 32 -6.45 11.58 3.40
N LEU A 33 -7.51 11.05 2.78
CA LEU A 33 -7.94 11.43 1.45
C LEU A 33 -9.15 12.35 1.50
N TYR A 34 -9.13 13.40 0.68
CA TYR A 34 -10.22 14.33 0.45
C TYR A 34 -10.95 13.97 -0.86
N GLU A 35 -12.28 13.82 -0.82
CA GLU A 35 -13.13 13.51 -2.00
C GLU A 35 -12.52 12.45 -2.94
N PHE A 36 -12.73 11.16 -2.62
CA PHE A 36 -12.07 10.05 -3.30
C PHE A 36 -13.06 8.97 -3.75
N SER A 37 -12.66 8.16 -4.73
CA SER A 37 -13.35 6.94 -5.16
C SER A 37 -12.64 5.68 -4.68
N GLU A 38 -13.40 4.60 -4.46
CA GLU A 38 -12.89 3.25 -4.21
C GLU A 38 -13.04 2.42 -5.49
N VAL A 39 -11.93 1.89 -6.01
CA VAL A 39 -11.92 0.97 -7.16
C VAL A 39 -11.21 -0.32 -6.73
N ARG A 40 -11.65 -1.47 -7.26
CA ARG A 40 -11.05 -2.77 -6.95
C ARG A 40 -10.40 -3.33 -8.20
N TYR A 41 -9.23 -3.94 -8.03
CA TYR A 41 -8.47 -4.56 -9.11
C TYR A 41 -8.09 -5.98 -8.74
N SER A 42 -8.15 -6.88 -9.72
CA SER A 42 -7.59 -8.22 -9.61
C SER A 42 -6.06 -8.17 -9.53
N ILE A 43 -5.45 -9.28 -9.15
CA ILE A 43 -3.99 -9.45 -9.24
C ILE A 43 -3.45 -9.16 -10.65
N ASP A 44 -4.24 -9.42 -11.70
CA ASP A 44 -3.88 -9.15 -13.10
C ASP A 44 -4.11 -7.69 -13.52
N GLY A 45 -4.76 -6.89 -12.67
CA GLY A 45 -5.03 -5.47 -12.91
C GLY A 45 -6.37 -5.19 -13.57
N GLU A 46 -7.25 -6.19 -13.65
CA GLU A 46 -8.61 -6.02 -14.18
C GLU A 46 -9.52 -5.42 -13.12
N GLU A 47 -10.36 -4.46 -13.50
CA GLU A 47 -11.33 -3.86 -12.58
C GLU A 47 -12.36 -4.90 -12.12
N LYS A 48 -12.60 -4.97 -10.82
CA LYS A 48 -13.58 -5.86 -10.19
C LYS A 48 -14.76 -5.08 -9.65
N SER A 49 -15.94 -5.69 -9.72
CA SER A 49 -17.13 -5.10 -9.11
C SER A 49 -17.02 -5.06 -7.58
N SER A 50 -17.76 -4.16 -6.94
CA SER A 50 -17.80 -4.04 -5.48
C SER A 50 -18.45 -5.23 -4.77
N GLU A 51 -19.18 -6.08 -5.50
CA GLU A 51 -19.88 -7.26 -4.99
C GLU A 51 -18.99 -8.51 -4.99
N GLU A 52 -17.95 -8.52 -5.82
CA GLU A 52 -17.02 -9.64 -5.88
C GLU A 52 -16.14 -9.74 -4.63
N GLU A 53 -15.89 -10.98 -4.23
CA GLU A 53 -14.96 -11.29 -3.15
C GLU A 53 -13.52 -10.94 -3.58
N LEU A 54 -12.79 -10.32 -2.65
CA LEU A 54 -11.37 -10.03 -2.83
C LEU A 54 -10.54 -11.29 -2.59
N MET A 55 -9.81 -11.71 -3.62
CA MET A 55 -8.87 -12.82 -3.58
C MET A 55 -7.49 -12.36 -3.10
N ILE A 56 -6.63 -13.30 -2.76
CA ILE A 56 -5.22 -13.00 -2.45
C ILE A 56 -4.58 -12.37 -3.69
N GLY A 57 -3.86 -11.26 -3.50
CA GLY A 57 -3.27 -10.45 -4.55
C GLY A 57 -4.17 -9.36 -5.13
N ASP A 58 -5.48 -9.38 -4.86
CA ASP A 58 -6.37 -8.30 -5.27
C ASP A 58 -6.09 -7.02 -4.49
N SER A 59 -6.27 -5.88 -5.16
CA SER A 59 -6.04 -4.55 -4.61
C SER A 59 -7.35 -3.75 -4.52
N VAL A 60 -7.45 -2.94 -3.48
CA VAL A 60 -8.44 -1.86 -3.34
C VAL A 60 -7.67 -0.55 -3.41
N VAL A 61 -8.04 0.31 -4.37
CA VAL A 61 -7.40 1.59 -4.62
C VAL A 61 -8.38 2.68 -4.22
N PHE A 62 -7.95 3.55 -3.31
CA PHE A 62 -8.63 4.79 -2.98
C PHE A 62 -7.90 5.94 -3.65
N GLU A 63 -8.56 6.68 -4.53
CA GLU A 63 -7.95 7.74 -5.34
C GLU A 63 -8.71 9.06 -5.17
N GLU A 64 -7.99 10.13 -4.84
CA GLU A 64 -8.54 11.49 -4.73
C GLU A 64 -8.96 12.09 -6.07
N HIS A 65 -10.02 12.90 -6.04
CA HIS A 65 -10.50 13.66 -7.20
C HIS A 65 -9.79 15.03 -7.31
N ILE A 66 -8.47 15.04 -7.08
CA ILE A 66 -7.64 16.24 -7.13
C ILE A 66 -6.69 16.14 -8.32
N THR A 67 -6.56 17.24 -9.07
CA THR A 67 -5.65 17.32 -10.23
C THR A 67 -4.78 18.58 -10.16
N PRO A 68 -3.52 18.53 -10.65
CA PRO A 68 -2.77 17.33 -11.06
C PRO A 68 -2.16 16.56 -9.87
N GLY A 69 -1.98 15.25 -10.03
CA GLY A 69 -1.29 14.40 -9.04
C GLY A 69 -2.19 13.90 -7.90
N PRO A 70 -3.23 13.12 -8.21
CA PRO A 70 -4.12 12.57 -7.19
C PRO A 70 -3.33 11.72 -6.18
N ALA A 71 -3.66 11.88 -4.88
CA ALA A 71 -3.20 10.96 -3.86
C ALA A 71 -3.94 9.63 -3.98
N GLN A 72 -3.19 8.54 -3.83
CA GLN A 72 -3.72 7.19 -3.79
C GLN A 72 -3.33 6.49 -2.49
N VAL A 73 -4.24 5.64 -2.01
CA VAL A 73 -3.98 4.62 -1.00
C VAL A 73 -4.33 3.28 -1.61
N VAL A 74 -3.32 2.44 -1.79
CA VAL A 74 -3.50 1.11 -2.37
C VAL A 74 -3.36 0.08 -1.28
N ILE A 75 -4.33 -0.83 -1.21
CA ILE A 75 -4.44 -1.85 -0.18
C ILE A 75 -4.54 -3.20 -0.87
N THR A 76 -3.54 -4.06 -0.71
CA THR A 76 -3.49 -5.36 -1.37
C THR A 76 -3.64 -6.49 -0.35
N LYS A 77 -4.51 -7.45 -0.65
CA LYS A 77 -4.75 -8.62 0.19
C LYS A 77 -3.55 -9.57 0.09
N LEU A 78 -2.87 -9.82 1.21
CA LEU A 78 -1.73 -10.74 1.25
C LEU A 78 -2.22 -12.16 1.58
N ILE A 79 -2.75 -12.32 2.78
CA ILE A 79 -3.32 -13.57 3.31
C ILE A 79 -4.40 -13.20 4.33
N ARG A 80 -5.01 -14.19 4.99
CA ARG A 80 -6.16 -14.02 5.91
C ARG A 80 -5.99 -12.83 6.88
N GLY A 81 -6.74 -11.75 6.62
CA GLY A 81 -6.73 -10.54 7.46
C GLY A 81 -5.47 -9.69 7.39
N LEU A 82 -4.45 -10.12 6.63
CA LEU A 82 -3.18 -9.43 6.45
C LEU A 82 -3.17 -8.66 5.12
N TRP A 83 -2.81 -7.38 5.19
CA TRP A 83 -2.85 -6.47 4.07
C TRP A 83 -1.53 -5.73 3.93
N TYR A 84 -1.13 -5.49 2.68
CA TYR A 84 -0.09 -4.55 2.32
C TYR A 84 -0.73 -3.21 1.96
N ILE A 85 -0.23 -2.12 2.52
CA ILE A 85 -0.72 -0.77 2.26
C ILE A 85 0.43 0.09 1.77
N ILE A 86 0.19 0.82 0.69
CA ILE A 86 1.05 1.92 0.23
C ILE A 86 0.23 3.18 0.08
N SER A 87 0.84 4.31 0.40
CA SER A 87 0.35 5.62 -0.02
C SER A 87 1.30 6.18 -1.05
N THR A 88 0.75 6.65 -2.16
CA THR A 88 1.49 7.14 -3.32
C THR A 88 0.75 8.34 -3.91
N SER A 89 1.39 9.10 -4.77
CA SER A 89 0.76 10.13 -5.59
C SER A 89 1.25 10.01 -7.02
N GLU A 90 0.35 10.20 -7.99
CA GLU A 90 0.77 10.22 -9.39
C GLU A 90 1.74 11.40 -9.61
N MET A 91 2.91 11.11 -10.18
CA MET A 91 3.84 12.17 -10.56
C MET A 91 3.25 13.00 -11.71
N PRO A 92 3.38 14.35 -11.66
CA PRO A 92 2.95 15.17 -12.79
C PRO A 92 3.70 14.75 -14.07
N GLN A 93 3.02 14.75 -15.22
CA GLN A 93 3.57 14.29 -16.51
C GLN A 93 4.85 15.03 -16.97
N GLY A 94 5.14 16.22 -16.42
CA GLY A 94 6.37 16.99 -16.64
C GLY A 94 7.44 16.82 -15.56
N GLY A 95 7.23 15.95 -14.59
CA GLY A 95 8.00 15.85 -13.36
C GLY A 95 7.78 17.03 -12.40
N TYR A 96 8.48 17.03 -11.29
CA TYR A 96 8.48 18.16 -10.37
C TYR A 96 9.29 19.32 -10.96
N GLY A 97 8.73 20.53 -10.93
CA GLY A 97 9.39 21.73 -11.46
C GLY A 97 10.68 22.12 -10.73
N SER A 98 10.89 21.59 -9.51
CA SER A 98 12.12 21.78 -8.74
C SER A 98 12.35 20.62 -7.76
N GLY A 99 13.58 20.46 -7.28
CA GLY A 99 13.89 19.53 -6.19
C GLY A 99 13.14 19.83 -4.89
N ARG A 100 12.74 21.09 -4.66
CA ARG A 100 11.92 21.48 -3.51
C ARG A 100 10.49 20.95 -3.62
N ASP A 101 9.93 20.92 -4.83
CA ASP A 101 8.59 20.39 -5.06
C ASP A 101 8.58 18.87 -4.94
N ALA A 102 9.64 18.20 -5.42
CA ALA A 102 9.85 16.77 -5.20
C ALA A 102 9.97 16.43 -3.69
N MET A 103 10.73 17.21 -2.92
CA MET A 103 10.83 17.04 -1.47
C MET A 103 9.48 17.22 -0.76
N ARG A 104 8.69 18.23 -1.15
CA ARG A 104 7.36 18.46 -0.58
C ARG A 104 6.40 17.30 -0.86
N ALA A 105 6.46 16.71 -2.05
CA ALA A 105 5.65 15.54 -2.38
C ALA A 105 6.03 14.33 -1.53
N ALA A 106 7.34 14.06 -1.40
CA ALA A 106 7.84 12.99 -0.53
C ALA A 106 7.46 13.20 0.95
N GLU A 107 7.58 14.43 1.47
CA GLU A 107 7.13 14.78 2.83
C GLU A 107 5.62 14.56 3.03
N ALA A 108 4.82 14.85 2.00
CA ALA A 108 3.38 14.64 2.04
C ALA A 108 2.99 13.15 2.02
N GLU A 109 3.72 12.32 1.27
CA GLU A 109 3.59 10.85 1.29
C GLU A 109 3.95 10.28 2.66
N GLU A 110 5.11 10.64 3.20
CA GLU A 110 5.55 10.18 4.52
C GLU A 110 4.53 10.57 5.61
N LYS A 111 4.00 11.80 5.53
CA LYS A 111 2.97 12.28 6.46
C LYS A 111 1.69 11.46 6.34
N ARG A 112 1.23 11.11 5.13
CA ARG A 112 0.05 10.27 4.93
C ARG A 112 0.25 8.88 5.52
N GLU A 113 1.38 8.24 5.24
CA GLU A 113 1.71 6.92 5.80
C GLU A 113 1.71 6.96 7.34
N ARG A 114 2.33 8.00 7.93
CA ARG A 114 2.32 8.22 9.38
C ARG A 114 0.91 8.36 9.95
N MET A 115 0.04 9.14 9.30
CA MET A 115 -1.35 9.31 9.72
C MET A 115 -2.14 7.99 9.65
N ILE A 116 -1.92 7.16 8.62
CA ILE A 116 -2.52 5.81 8.53
C ILE A 116 -2.07 4.95 9.72
N LYS A 117 -0.75 4.88 9.97
CA LYS A 117 -0.19 4.12 11.11
C LYS A 117 -0.80 4.57 12.43
N GLU A 118 -0.81 5.88 12.69
CA GLU A 118 -1.35 6.44 13.93
C GLU A 118 -2.83 6.15 14.12
N PHE A 119 -3.64 6.29 13.06
CA PHE A 119 -5.06 5.95 13.11
C PHE A 119 -5.26 4.46 13.44
N LEU A 120 -4.56 3.58 12.73
CA LEU A 120 -4.71 2.13 12.91
C LEU A 120 -4.26 1.70 14.32
N MET A 121 -3.14 2.22 14.83
CA MET A 121 -2.63 1.87 16.16
C MET A 121 -3.48 2.48 17.29
N LYS A 122 -3.71 3.79 17.26
CA LYS A 122 -4.25 4.54 18.41
C LYS A 122 -5.78 4.56 18.43
N GLU A 123 -6.42 4.78 17.28
CA GLU A 123 -7.88 4.90 17.20
C GLU A 123 -8.55 3.55 16.99
N ALA A 124 -8.01 2.71 16.08
CA ALA A 124 -8.60 1.42 15.74
C ALA A 124 -8.09 0.24 16.59
N GLY A 125 -7.03 0.43 17.37
CA GLY A 125 -6.47 -0.59 18.25
C GLY A 125 -5.83 -1.78 17.51
N VAL A 126 -5.40 -1.59 16.26
CA VAL A 126 -4.68 -2.61 15.49
C VAL A 126 -3.33 -2.87 16.14
N LYS A 127 -3.08 -4.14 16.50
CA LYS A 127 -1.89 -4.54 17.26
C LYS A 127 -0.68 -4.86 16.41
N LYS A 128 -0.89 -5.28 15.16
CA LYS A 128 0.17 -5.72 14.25
C LYS A 128 0.23 -4.79 13.05
N ILE A 129 1.16 -3.85 13.11
CA ILE A 129 1.53 -2.94 12.03
C ILE A 129 3.04 -2.93 11.95
N GLU A 130 3.57 -3.28 10.79
CA GLU A 130 5.01 -3.43 10.58
C GLU A 130 5.39 -2.74 9.28
N ASP A 131 6.52 -2.04 9.27
CA ASP A 131 7.08 -1.48 8.05
C ASP A 131 7.56 -2.63 7.16
N VAL A 132 7.24 -2.59 5.87
CA VAL A 132 7.57 -3.72 4.97
C VAL A 132 9.07 -4.02 4.95
N CYS A 133 9.91 -2.97 5.05
CA CYS A 133 11.36 -3.12 5.12
C CYS A 133 11.84 -3.94 6.34
N ASP A 134 11.11 -3.87 7.45
CA ASP A 134 11.45 -4.54 8.71
C ASP A 134 10.65 -5.84 8.92
N TRP A 135 9.61 -6.06 8.11
CA TRP A 135 8.71 -7.19 8.24
C TRP A 135 9.38 -8.53 7.90
N LYS A 136 9.08 -9.55 8.70
CA LYS A 136 9.57 -10.92 8.50
C LYS A 136 8.41 -11.91 8.43
N PRO A 137 8.27 -12.68 7.34
CA PRO A 137 7.24 -13.70 7.25
C PRO A 137 7.46 -14.81 8.28
N GLU A 138 6.41 -15.14 9.04
CA GLU A 138 6.45 -16.18 10.06
C GLU A 138 6.57 -17.58 9.44
N LEU A 139 5.90 -17.80 8.31
CA LEU A 139 5.91 -19.06 7.56
C LEU A 139 6.72 -18.92 6.28
N ARG A 140 7.85 -19.64 6.19
CA ARG A 140 8.72 -19.64 5.00
C ARG A 140 8.01 -20.07 3.72
N THR A 141 7.00 -20.93 3.83
CA THR A 141 6.22 -21.42 2.68
C THR A 141 5.30 -20.36 2.09
N GLU A 142 4.80 -19.42 2.90
CA GLU A 142 3.92 -18.33 2.45
C GLU A 142 4.71 -17.05 2.12
N ALA A 143 5.95 -16.97 2.60
CA ALA A 143 6.85 -15.85 2.37
C ALA A 143 7.03 -15.53 0.88
N ALA A 144 7.25 -16.54 0.04
CA ALA A 144 7.51 -16.32 -1.38
C ALA A 144 6.31 -15.67 -2.10
N ASP A 145 5.10 -16.14 -1.82
CA ASP A 145 3.87 -15.63 -2.43
C ASP A 145 3.57 -14.21 -1.95
N VAL A 146 3.66 -13.97 -0.64
CA VAL A 146 3.45 -12.63 -0.06
C VAL A 146 4.45 -11.62 -0.61
N LEU A 147 5.74 -11.99 -0.67
CA LEU A 147 6.77 -11.12 -1.24
C LEU A 147 6.54 -10.88 -2.74
N ASN A 148 6.06 -11.87 -3.49
CA ASN A 148 5.74 -11.70 -4.89
C ASN A 148 4.56 -10.71 -5.09
N ILE A 149 3.53 -10.79 -4.25
CA ILE A 149 2.40 -9.86 -4.25
C ILE A 149 2.88 -8.44 -3.96
N ILE A 150 3.66 -8.24 -2.89
CA ILE A 150 4.20 -6.92 -2.52
C ILE A 150 5.00 -6.32 -3.67
N ASN A 151 5.91 -7.09 -4.27
CA ASN A 151 6.73 -6.62 -5.40
C ASN A 151 5.87 -6.27 -6.62
N THR A 152 4.83 -7.07 -6.91
CA THR A 152 3.94 -6.85 -8.05
C THR A 152 3.11 -5.58 -7.86
N THR A 153 2.53 -5.41 -6.67
CA THR A 153 1.77 -4.20 -6.30
C THR A 153 2.67 -2.97 -6.32
N SER A 154 3.84 -3.03 -5.68
CA SER A 154 4.77 -1.90 -5.65
C SER A 154 5.16 -1.46 -7.06
N ARG A 155 5.51 -2.38 -7.96
CA ARG A 155 5.82 -2.03 -9.36
C ARG A 155 4.65 -1.43 -10.15
N ARG A 156 3.41 -1.78 -9.79
CA ARG A 156 2.22 -1.28 -10.48
C ARG A 156 1.87 0.15 -10.06
N TYR A 157 2.12 0.51 -8.81
CA TYR A 157 1.57 1.74 -8.20
C TYR A 157 2.60 2.67 -7.56
N ALA A 158 3.83 2.22 -7.30
CA ALA A 158 4.91 3.12 -6.88
C ALA A 158 5.38 3.91 -8.09
N HIS A 159 5.17 5.22 -8.04
CA HIS A 159 5.52 6.18 -9.08
C HIS A 159 6.85 6.87 -8.78
#